data_AF-A0A7C3HV67-F1
#
_entry.id   AF-A0A7C3HV67-F1
#
_cell.length_a   1.000
_cell.length_b   1.000
_cell.length_c   1.000
_cell.angle_alpha   90.00
_cell.angle_beta   90.00
_cell.angle_gamma   90.00
#
_symmetry.space_group_name_H-M   'P 1'
#
loop_
_entity.id
_entity.type
_entity.pdbx_description
1 polymer ?
#
loop_
_entity_poly.entity_id
_entity_poly.type
_entity_poly.pdbx_seq_one_letter_code
_entity_poly.pdbx_strand_id
1 'polypeptide(L)' 'MKEEQRASSTYQPKIRRRVRVHGFRARMRTADGRKVLKSRRLKGRERLTVTMNQHVKKINWKS' A
#
# COMPACT_ATOMS: atom_id res chain seq x y z
N MET A 1 30.57 23.66 17.52
CA MET A 1 30.22 22.23 17.29
C MET A 1 28.76 22.17 16.89
N LYS A 2 28.44 22.15 15.59
CA LYS A 2 27.05 22.07 15.11
C LYS A 2 26.65 20.60 15.08
N GLU A 3 25.59 20.26 15.82
CA GLU A 3 25.02 18.92 15.90
C GLU A 3 24.37 18.57 14.55
N GLU A 4 24.89 17.54 13.89
CA GLU A 4 24.46 17.12 12.55
C GLU A 4 23.17 16.28 12.68
N GLN A 5 22.01 16.90 12.44
CA GLN A 5 20.73 16.20 12.48
C GLN A 5 20.61 15.22 11.30
N ARG A 6 20.69 13.92 11.58
CA ARG A 6 20.46 12.87 10.59
C ARG A 6 19.00 12.93 10.10
N ALA A 7 18.81 13.22 8.81
CA ALA A 7 17.50 13.25 8.19
C ALA A 7 16.76 11.91 8.36
N SER A 8 15.54 11.97 8.90
CA SER A 8 14.67 10.81 9.05
C SER A 8 14.34 10.20 7.68
N SER A 9 14.45 8.89 7.53
CA SER A 9 14.09 8.19 6.30
C SER A 9 12.63 8.49 5.90
N THR A 10 12.41 8.83 4.63
CA THR A 10 11.09 9.21 4.09
C THR A 10 10.05 8.09 4.18
N TYR A 11 10.50 6.85 4.23
CA TYR A 11 9.63 5.68 4.30
C TYR A 11 9.53 5.13 5.72
N GLN A 12 8.42 5.46 6.38
CA GLN A 12 7.99 4.80 7.61
C GLN A 12 6.89 3.78 7.28
N PRO A 13 7.20 2.46 7.22
CA PRO A 13 6.26 1.45 6.77
C PRO A 13 5.07 1.31 7.72
N LYS A 14 3.86 1.65 7.24
CA LYS A 14 2.60 1.41 7.96
C LYS A 14 1.60 0.69 7.07
N ILE A 15 1.31 -0.58 7.40
CA ILE A 15 0.46 -1.48 6.57
C ILE A 15 -0.92 -0.87 6.30
N ARG A 16 -1.61 -0.39 7.34
CA ARG A 16 -2.95 0.22 7.22
C ARG A 16 -2.94 1.42 6.27
N ARG A 17 -1.95 2.32 6.40
CA ARG A 17 -1.81 3.50 5.52
C ARG A 17 -1.57 3.08 4.08
N ARG A 18 -0.65 2.15 3.85
CA ARG A 18 -0.31 1.66 2.51
C ARG A 18 -1.52 1.10 1.78
N VAL A 19 -2.33 0.28 2.45
CA VAL A 19 -3.53 -0.33 1.86
C VAL A 19 -4.65 0.69 1.66
N ARG A 20 -4.85 1.62 2.59
CA ARG A 20 -5.86 2.68 2.46
C ARG A 20 -5.56 3.62 1.29
N VAL A 21 -4.30 3.98 1.08
CA VAL A 21 -3.90 4.96 0.06
C VAL A 21 -3.70 4.31 -1.31
N HIS A 22 -3.08 3.13 -1.36
CA HIS A 22 -2.66 2.51 -2.63
C HIS A 22 -3.42 1.22 -2.98
N GLY A 23 -4.37 0.80 -2.15
CA GLY A 23 -5.16 -0.41 -2.38
C GLY A 23 -6.19 -0.26 -3.50
N PHE A 24 -6.77 -1.40 -3.90
CA PHE A 24 -7.71 -1.48 -5.01
C PHE A 24 -8.92 -0.55 -4.87
N ARG A 25 -9.55 -0.53 -3.68
CA ARG A 25 -10.72 0.32 -3.40
C ARG A 25 -10.40 1.81 -3.58
N ALA A 26 -9.23 2.25 -3.13
CA ALA A 26 -8.80 3.63 -3.27
C ALA A 26 -8.59 4.02 -4.75
N ARG A 27 -8.06 3.10 -5.56
CA ARG A 27 -7.92 3.29 -7.01
C ARG A 27 -9.27 3.28 -7.72
N MET A 28 -10.20 2.42 -7.34
CA MET A 28 -11.53 2.39 -7.96
C MET A 28 -12.38 3.64 -7.66
N ARG A 29 -12.13 4.31 -6.52
CA ARG A 29 -12.90 5.48 -6.08
C ARG A 29 -12.82 6.66 -7.05
N THR A 30 -11.63 6.96 -7.60
CA THR A 30 -11.43 8.12 -8.48
C THR A 30 -11.36 7.71 -9.95
N ALA A 31 -11.71 8.64 -10.85
CA ALA A 31 -11.61 8.40 -12.30
C ALA A 31 -10.18 8.06 -12.72
N ASP A 32 -9.20 8.78 -12.20
CA ASP A 32 -7.79 8.56 -12.54
C ASP A 32 -7.25 7.25 -11.96
N GLY A 33 -7.70 6.86 -10.76
CA GLY A 33 -7.35 5.57 -10.21
C GLY A 33 -7.88 4.40 -11.04
N ARG A 34 -9.07 4.52 -11.63
CA ARG A 34 -9.61 3.54 -12.59
C ARG A 34 -8.77 3.48 -13.87
N LYS A 35 -8.31 4.63 -14.39
CA LYS A 35 -7.38 4.67 -15.54
C LYS A 35 -6.08 3.94 -15.23
N VAL A 36 -5.49 4.17 -14.04
CA VAL A 36 -4.28 3.45 -13.60
C VAL A 36 -4.51 1.94 -13.60
N LEU A 37 -5.64 1.46 -13.09
CA LEU A 37 -5.96 0.03 -13.10
C LEU A 37 -6.11 -0.52 -14.52
N LYS A 38 -6.77 0.23 -15.42
CA LYS A 38 -6.88 -0.14 -16.84
C LYS A 38 -5.50 -0.29 -17.49
N SER A 39 -4.62 0.69 -17.34
CA SER A 39 -3.26 0.63 -17.89
C SER A 39 -2.44 -0.53 -17.31
N ARG A 40 -2.59 -0.81 -16.01
CA ARG A 40 -1.90 -1.95 -15.36
C ARG A 40 -2.39 -3.30 -15.86
N ARG A 41 -3.70 -3.44 -16.14
CA ARG A 41 -4.28 -4.65 -16.76
C ARG A 41 -3.82 -4.82 -18.20
N LEU A 42 -3.84 -3.76 -19.01
CA LEU A 42 -3.35 -3.79 -20.39
C LEU A 42 -1.89 -4.21 -20.48
N LYS A 43 -1.06 -3.76 -19.51
CA LYS A 43 0.35 -4.20 -19.41
C LYS A 43 0.51 -5.65 -18.92
N GLY A 44 -0.56 -6.32 -18.46
CA GLY A 44 -0.48 -7.68 -17.93
C GLY A 44 0.22 -7.78 -16.58
N ARG A 45 0.15 -6.75 -15.73
CA ARG A 45 0.77 -6.83 -14.39
C ARG A 45 0.03 -7.86 -13.54
N GLU A 46 0.74 -8.89 -13.08
CA GLU A 46 0.23 -9.91 -12.16
C GLU A 46 -0.47 -9.30 -10.93
N ARG A 47 0.14 -8.25 -10.34
CA ARG A 47 -0.41 -7.53 -9.19
C ARG A 47 -0.81 -6.11 -9.58
N LEU A 48 -2.10 -5.82 -9.50
CA LEU A 48 -2.63 -4.50 -9.85
C LEU A 48 -2.47 -3.46 -8.72
N THR A 49 -2.57 -3.87 -7.45
CA THR A 49 -2.43 -2.99 -6.28
C THR A 49 -1.75 -3.69 -5.11
N VAL A 50 -1.46 -2.92 -4.06
CA VAL A 50 -0.94 -3.48 -2.79
C VAL A 50 -2.00 -4.31 -2.08
N THR A 51 -1.56 -5.42 -1.47
CA THR A 51 -2.35 -6.27 -0.57
C THR A 51 -1.88 -6.09 0.88
N MET A 52 -2.70 -6.49 1.84
CA MET A 52 -2.28 -6.55 3.26
C MET A 52 -1.22 -7.65 3.44
N ASN A 53 -0.26 -7.42 4.34
CA ASN A 53 0.70 -8.46 4.73
C ASN A 53 -0.05 -9.57 5.47
N GLN A 54 0.06 -10.80 4.98
CA GLN A 54 -0.64 -11.97 5.54
C GLN A 54 0.01 -12.52 6.83
N HIS A 55 1.15 -11.97 7.25
CA HIS A 55 1.91 -12.41 8.43
C HIS A 55 1.32 -11.94 9.77
N VAL A 56 0.27 -11.13 9.78
CA VAL A 56 -0.44 -10.85 11.03
C VAL A 56 -1.22 -12.11 11.39
N LYS A 57 -0.75 -12.86 12.39
CA LYS A 57 -1.42 -14.07 12.88
C LYS A 57 -2.91 -13.77 13.07
N LYS A 58 -3.77 -14.50 12.34
CA LYS A 58 -5.20 -14.54 12.65
C LYS A 58 -5.35 -15.36 13.93
N ILE A 59 -5.13 -14.74 15.08
CA ILE A 59 -5.38 -15.40 16.36
C ILE A 59 -6.89 -15.66 16.39
N ASN A 60 -7.29 -16.91 16.19
CA ASN A 60 -8.65 -17.34 16.44
C ASN A 60 -8.78 -17.55 17.95
N TRP A 61 -9.32 -16.56 18.64
CA TRP A 61 -9.54 -16.55 20.09
C TRP A 61 -10.73 -17.42 20.54
N LYS A 62 -11.10 -18.42 19.72
CA LYS A 62 -12.20 -19.38 19.93
C LYS A 62 -11.80 -20.81 19.59
N SER A 63 -10.65 -21.26 20.09
CA SER A 63 -10.33 -22.69 20.17
C SER A 63 -10.39 -23.13 21.61
#